data_AF-A0A7S1WDW0-F1
#
_entry.id   AF-A0A7S1WDW0-F1
#
_cell.length_a   1.000
_cell.length_b   1.000
_cell.length_c   1.000
_cell.angle_alpha   90.00
_cell.angle_beta   90.00
_cell.angle_gamma   90.00
#
_symmetry.space_group_name_H-M   'P 1'
#
loop_
_entity.id
_entity.type
_entity.pdbx_description
1 polymer ?
#
loop_
_entity_poly.entity_id
_entity_poly.type
_entity_poly.pdbx_seq_one_letter_code
_entity_poly.pdbx_strand_id
1 'polypeptide(L)'
;GPPPRVESRKPLACFGESAMLLRGLLTPEECSSIIAQAEAFGLVDSGISKQVRLADRVAVMGEDLARELFKRAEPFLHPVEIRLAAEGRTPIGARPDAAVGTWVPTGLNPCFRVCRYAPGGLRV
;
A
#
# COMPACT_ATOMS: atom_id res chain seq x y z
N GLY A 1 -18.97 3.88 8.05
CA GLY A 1 -19.18 2.54 7.46
C GLY A 1 -19.01 1.44 8.51
N PRO A 2 -19.28 0.16 8.19
CA PRO A 2 -18.96 -0.95 9.08
C PRO A 2 -17.44 -1.00 9.35
N PRO A 3 -17.00 -1.52 10.50
CA PRO A 3 -15.58 -1.64 10.81
C PRO A 3 -14.87 -2.54 9.78
N PRO A 4 -13.57 -2.30 9.53
CA PRO A 4 -12.79 -3.16 8.67
C PRO A 4 -12.76 -4.60 9.20
N ARG A 5 -12.67 -5.56 8.28
CA ARG A 5 -12.54 -6.98 8.60
C ARG A 5 -11.54 -7.66 7.69
N VAL A 6 -10.88 -8.70 8.20
CA VAL A 6 -10.04 -9.58 7.38
C VAL A 6 -10.94 -10.42 6.49
N GLU A 7 -10.78 -10.27 5.18
CA GLU A 7 -11.47 -11.07 4.17
C GLU A 7 -10.68 -12.33 3.81
N SER A 8 -9.36 -12.23 3.69
CA SER A 8 -8.49 -13.38 3.43
C SER A 8 -7.06 -13.13 3.92
N ARG A 9 -6.32 -14.22 4.12
CA ARG A 9 -4.88 -14.22 4.37
C ARG A 9 -4.19 -15.13 3.35
N LYS A 10 -3.03 -14.71 2.84
CA LYS A 10 -2.22 -15.49 1.91
C LYS A 10 -0.80 -15.56 2.42
N PRO A 11 -0.17 -16.75 2.44
CA PRO A 11 1.24 -16.85 2.81
C PRO A 11 2.11 -16.10 1.80
N LEU A 12 3.14 -15.42 2.30
CA LEU A 12 4.18 -14.83 1.49
C LEU A 12 5.29 -15.87 1.27
N ALA A 13 5.80 -15.92 0.04
CA ALA A 13 6.91 -16.82 -0.31
C ALA A 13 8.23 -16.44 0.39
N CYS A 14 8.33 -15.24 0.95
CA CYS A 14 9.49 -14.74 1.66
C CYS A 14 9.11 -14.29 3.08
N PHE A 15 10.10 -14.33 3.98
CA PHE A 15 10.02 -13.81 5.35
C PHE A 15 9.00 -14.49 6.27
N GLY A 16 8.41 -15.62 5.87
CA GLY A 16 7.62 -16.50 6.76
C GLY A 16 6.26 -15.96 7.21
N GLU A 17 5.77 -14.89 6.58
CA GLU A 17 4.58 -14.17 7.01
C GLU A 17 3.39 -14.31 6.04
N SER A 18 2.29 -13.65 6.35
CA SER A 18 1.10 -13.60 5.49
C SER A 18 0.75 -12.17 5.07
N ALA A 19 0.28 -12.02 3.82
CA ALA A 19 -0.47 -10.85 3.39
C ALA A 19 -1.94 -11.01 3.79
N MET A 20 -2.60 -9.92 4.16
CA MET A 20 -4.03 -9.91 4.47
C MET A 20 -4.79 -8.94 3.57
N LEU A 21 -6.02 -9.32 3.22
CA LEU A 21 -6.98 -8.45 2.54
C LEU A 21 -7.95 -7.89 3.59
N LEU A 22 -7.93 -6.56 3.79
CA LEU A 22 -8.88 -5.87 4.67
C LEU A 22 -10.02 -5.29 3.83
N ARG A 23 -11.26 -5.72 4.12
CA ARG A 23 -12.47 -5.17 3.51
C ARG A 23 -13.05 -4.08 4.40
N GLY A 24 -13.42 -2.95 3.79
CA GLY A 24 -14.05 -1.83 4.50
C GLY A 24 -13.06 -0.93 5.25
N LEU A 25 -11.77 -0.95 4.88
CA LEU A 25 -10.78 -0.03 5.46
C LEU A 25 -11.05 1.42 5.03
N LEU A 26 -11.35 1.60 3.74
CA LEU A 26 -11.86 2.84 3.16
C LEU A 26 -13.37 2.74 2.95
N THR A 27 -14.08 3.81 3.27
CA THR A 27 -15.49 3.98 2.94
C THR A 27 -15.67 4.44 1.50
N PRO A 28 -16.85 4.20 0.88
CA PRO A 28 -17.15 4.74 -0.44
C PRO A 28 -16.96 6.25 -0.55
N GLU A 29 -17.34 7.00 0.50
CA GLU A 29 -17.23 8.45 0.54
C GLU A 29 -15.77 8.92 0.58
N GLU A 30 -14.91 8.25 1.35
CA GLU A 30 -13.46 8.51 1.37
C GLU A 30 -12.83 8.17 0.02
N CYS A 31 -13.21 7.05 -0.60
CA CYS A 31 -12.76 6.71 -1.94
C CYS A 31 -13.13 7.80 -2.97
N SER A 32 -14.39 8.25 -2.96
CA SER A 32 -14.85 9.33 -3.84
C SER A 32 -14.11 10.64 -3.60
N SER A 33 -13.85 11.00 -2.34
CA SER A 33 -13.09 12.20 -2.00
C SER A 33 -11.65 12.14 -2.51
N ILE A 34 -10.96 11.00 -2.33
CA ILE A 34 -9.58 10.80 -2.80
C ILE A 34 -9.52 10.89 -4.33
N ILE A 35 -10.48 10.29 -5.03
CA ILE A 35 -10.57 10.34 -6.50
C ILE A 35 -10.77 11.78 -6.96
N ALA A 36 -11.74 12.49 -6.38
CA ALA A 36 -12.03 13.88 -6.75
C ALA A 36 -10.82 14.80 -6.51
N GLN A 37 -10.11 14.62 -5.40
CA GLN A 37 -8.87 15.36 -5.11
C GLN A 37 -7.80 15.05 -6.15
N ALA A 38 -7.54 13.77 -6.44
CA ALA A 38 -6.53 13.38 -7.42
C ALA A 38 -6.84 13.90 -8.83
N GLU A 39 -8.11 13.90 -9.24
CA GLU A 39 -8.55 14.47 -10.51
C GLU A 39 -8.36 16.00 -10.54
N ALA A 40 -8.69 16.70 -9.46
CA ALA A 40 -8.50 18.14 -9.33
C ALA A 40 -7.02 18.56 -9.36
N PHE A 41 -6.13 17.75 -8.78
CA PHE A 41 -4.68 17.99 -8.83
C PHE A 41 -4.07 17.77 -10.23
N GLY A 42 -4.84 17.20 -11.16
CA GLY A 42 -4.36 16.85 -12.48
C GLY A 42 -3.58 15.54 -12.43
N LEU A 43 -4.25 14.43 -12.73
CA LEU A 43 -3.60 13.17 -13.08
C LEU A 43 -2.74 13.37 -14.34
N VAL A 44 -1.50 13.80 -14.15
CA VAL A 44 -0.53 14.00 -15.24
C VAL A 44 0.19 12.68 -15.52
N ASP A 45 0.49 12.45 -16.80
CA ASP A 45 1.31 11.31 -17.25
C ASP A 45 2.63 11.30 -16.48
N SER A 46 2.94 10.15 -15.91
CA SER A 46 4.05 9.92 -15.00
C SER A 46 5.44 9.99 -15.64
N GLY A 47 5.52 10.02 -16.97
CA GLY A 47 6.76 9.93 -17.73
C GLY A 47 7.51 8.61 -17.55
N ILE A 48 6.95 7.62 -16.83
CA ILE A 48 7.54 6.29 -16.71
C ILE A 48 7.35 5.54 -18.02
N SER A 49 8.42 4.84 -18.45
CA SER A 49 8.42 3.99 -19.65
C SER A 49 7.12 3.20 -19.80
N LYS A 50 6.41 3.45 -20.91
CA LYS A 50 5.13 2.86 -21.30
C LYS A 50 5.18 1.33 -21.47
N GLN A 51 6.36 0.72 -21.35
CA GLN A 51 6.57 -0.72 -21.49
C GLN A 51 6.23 -1.53 -20.22
N VAL A 52 6.13 -0.90 -19.04
CA VAL A 52 5.95 -1.65 -17.79
C VAL A 52 4.58 -1.41 -17.14
N ARG A 53 4.04 -0.16 -17.15
CA ARG A 53 2.70 0.18 -16.64
C ARG A 53 2.16 1.47 -17.28
N LEU A 54 1.05 1.42 -18.00
CA LEU A 54 0.30 2.60 -18.44
C LEU A 54 -0.57 3.09 -17.27
N ALA A 55 -0.10 4.10 -16.53
CA ALA A 55 -0.89 4.72 -15.46
C ALA A 55 -0.59 6.22 -15.32
N ASP A 56 -1.66 7.02 -15.23
CA ASP A 56 -1.56 8.40 -14.73
C ASP A 56 -1.47 8.35 -13.21
N ARG A 57 -0.67 9.24 -12.60
CA ARG A 57 -0.46 9.22 -11.15
C ARG A 57 -0.41 10.61 -10.54
N VAL A 58 -0.94 10.72 -9.32
CA VAL A 58 -0.75 11.89 -8.46
C VAL A 58 -0.31 11.40 -7.08
N ALA A 59 0.64 12.12 -6.50
CA ALA A 59 0.94 12.00 -5.08
C ALA A 59 0.02 12.96 -4.31
N VAL A 60 -0.83 12.43 -3.45
CA VAL A 60 -1.73 13.19 -2.58
C VAL A 60 -1.24 13.03 -1.15
N MET A 61 -1.01 14.15 -0.46
CA MET A 61 -0.66 14.15 0.96
C MET A 61 -1.95 14.10 1.78
N GLY A 62 -2.06 13.13 2.69
CA GLY A 62 -3.24 12.93 3.53
C GLY A 62 -2.87 12.46 4.93
N GLU A 63 -2.27 13.34 5.73
CA GLU A 63 -1.82 12.97 7.09
C GLU A 63 -2.96 12.47 7.98
N ASP A 64 -4.09 13.17 7.99
CA ASP A 64 -5.27 12.78 8.78
C ASP A 64 -5.86 11.46 8.29
N LEU A 65 -5.96 11.29 6.97
CA LEU A 65 -6.41 10.05 6.36
C LEU A 65 -5.47 8.89 6.72
N ALA A 66 -4.15 9.08 6.64
CA ALA A 66 -3.18 8.04 6.97
C ALA A 66 -3.27 7.63 8.44
N ARG A 67 -3.41 8.60 9.35
CA ARG A 67 -3.59 8.36 10.78
C ARG A 67 -4.87 7.56 11.05
N GLU A 68 -5.97 7.95 10.42
CA GLU A 68 -7.26 7.30 10.61
C GLU A 68 -7.28 5.89 10.01
N LEU A 69 -6.74 5.70 8.81
CA LEU A 69 -6.61 4.37 8.20
C LEU A 69 -5.68 3.46 9.01
N PHE A 70 -4.57 4.00 9.55
CA PHE A 70 -3.69 3.24 10.43
C PHE A 70 -4.43 2.80 11.69
N LYS A 71 -5.12 3.71 12.38
CA LYS A 71 -5.93 3.39 13.57
C LYS A 71 -6.98 2.31 13.30
N ARG A 72 -7.60 2.33 12.12
CA ARG A 72 -8.55 1.29 11.68
C ARG A 72 -7.89 -0.06 11.41
N ALA A 73 -6.66 -0.05 10.87
CA ALA A 73 -5.92 -1.26 10.54
C ALA A 73 -5.15 -1.86 11.73
N GLU A 74 -4.75 -1.03 12.70
CA GLU A 74 -3.91 -1.37 13.84
C GLU A 74 -4.31 -2.67 14.56
N PRO A 75 -5.60 -2.96 14.84
CA PRO A 75 -6.00 -4.21 15.50
C PRO A 75 -5.67 -5.49 14.71
N PHE A 76 -5.37 -5.37 13.42
CA PHE A 76 -5.03 -6.49 12.55
C PHE A 76 -3.53 -6.61 12.29
N LEU A 77 -2.74 -5.61 12.69
CA LEU A 77 -1.29 -5.57 12.48
C LEU A 77 -0.58 -6.17 13.69
N HIS A 78 0.45 -6.96 13.43
CA HIS A 78 1.31 -7.55 14.44
C HIS A 78 2.78 -7.24 14.12
N PRO A 79 3.66 -7.17 15.13
CA PRO A 79 5.10 -7.15 14.88
C PRO A 79 5.52 -8.35 14.04
N VAL A 80 6.38 -8.11 13.05
CA VAL A 80 6.86 -9.14 12.13
C VAL A 80 8.34 -9.38 12.37
N GLU A 81 8.74 -10.66 12.43
CA GLU A 81 10.14 -11.05 12.52
C GLU A 81 10.75 -11.20 11.12
N ILE A 82 11.52 -10.20 10.68
CA ILE A 82 12.24 -10.27 9.42
C ILE A 82 13.55 -11.01 9.63
N ARG A 83 13.65 -12.20 9.02
CA ARG A 83 14.87 -12.99 8.94
C ARG A 83 15.46 -12.88 7.54
N LEU A 84 16.78 -13.01 7.41
CA LEU A 84 17.41 -13.20 6.11
C LEU A 84 16.80 -14.42 5.44
N ALA A 85 16.33 -14.25 4.21
CA ALA A 85 15.92 -15.40 3.40
C ALA A 85 17.11 -16.35 3.21
N ALA A 86 16.85 -17.63 2.91
CA ALA A 86 17.90 -18.62 2.66
C ALA A 86 18.90 -18.17 1.56
N GLU A 87 18.48 -17.29 0.65
CA GLU A 87 19.33 -16.71 -0.40
C GLU A 87 19.98 -15.36 -0.02
N GLY A 88 20.00 -14.99 1.27
CA GLY A 88 20.58 -13.73 1.75
C GLY A 88 19.81 -12.47 1.34
N ARG A 89 18.56 -12.61 0.86
CA ARG A 89 17.74 -11.49 0.40
C ARG A 89 17.18 -10.69 1.57
N THR A 90 17.30 -9.36 1.47
CA THR A 90 16.72 -8.38 2.38
C THR A 90 15.46 -7.74 1.78
N PRO A 91 14.56 -7.17 2.59
CA PRO A 91 13.44 -6.39 2.09
C PRO A 91 13.92 -5.23 1.21
N ILE A 92 13.29 -5.06 0.04
CA ILE A 92 13.62 -3.98 -0.90
C ILE A 92 13.25 -2.64 -0.26
N GLY A 93 14.18 -1.69 -0.28
CA GLY A 93 13.98 -0.33 0.26
C GLY A 93 14.25 -0.21 1.76
N ALA A 94 14.58 -1.30 2.46
CA ALA A 94 15.10 -1.22 3.82
C ALA A 94 16.57 -0.80 3.82
N ARG A 95 16.98 -0.04 4.84
CA ARG A 95 18.42 0.19 5.07
C ARG A 95 19.10 -1.13 5.46
N PRO A 96 20.34 -1.39 5.06
CA PRO A 96 21.04 -2.64 5.38
C PRO A 96 21.09 -2.96 6.88
N ASP A 97 21.22 -1.93 7.73
CA ASP A 97 21.27 -2.03 9.19
C ASP A 97 19.90 -2.26 9.85
N ALA A 98 18.80 -2.07 9.12
CA ALA A 98 17.42 -2.25 9.59
C ALA A 98 16.67 -3.36 8.82
N ALA A 99 17.37 -4.08 7.96
CA ALA A 99 16.79 -5.07 7.06
C ALA A 99 16.40 -6.39 7.74
N VAL A 100 16.89 -6.62 8.96
CA VAL A 100 16.68 -7.84 9.75
C VAL A 100 16.30 -7.44 11.17
N GLY A 101 15.38 -8.20 11.78
CA GLY A 101 14.90 -7.99 13.14
C GLY A 101 13.38 -7.78 13.21
N THR A 102 12.91 -7.35 14.37
CA THR A 102 11.49 -7.11 14.63
C THR A 102 11.03 -5.80 13.99
N TRP A 103 10.09 -5.89 13.05
CA TRP A 103 9.44 -4.75 12.43
C TRP A 103 8.11 -4.49 13.12
N VAL A 104 8.02 -3.35 13.81
CA VAL A 104 6.81 -2.92 14.52
C VAL A 104 6.05 -1.90 13.66
N PRO A 105 4.74 -2.11 13.41
CA PRO A 105 3.93 -1.13 12.71
C PRO A 105 3.80 0.15 13.55
N THR A 106 4.15 1.29 12.98
CA THR A 106 4.12 2.60 13.68
C THR A 106 3.22 3.64 13.03
N GLY A 107 2.79 3.39 11.79
CA GLY A 107 1.94 4.31 11.05
C GLY A 107 1.77 3.90 9.60
N LEU A 108 1.01 4.71 8.86
CA LEU A 108 0.90 4.64 7.41
C LEU A 108 1.59 5.88 6.81
N ASN A 109 2.26 5.71 5.67
CA ASN A 109 2.89 6.82 4.95
C ASN A 109 1.80 7.82 4.50
N PRO A 110 1.90 9.12 4.84
CA PRO A 110 0.90 10.12 4.45
C PRO A 110 0.94 10.48 2.96
N CYS A 111 1.98 10.10 2.24
CA CYS A 111 2.10 10.28 0.80
C CYS A 111 1.42 9.11 0.07
N PHE A 112 0.15 9.32 -0.29
CA PHE A 112 -0.61 8.36 -1.07
C PHE A 112 -0.34 8.55 -2.55
N ARG A 113 -0.12 7.43 -3.24
CA ARG A 113 -0.06 7.43 -4.71
C ARG A 113 -1.39 6.95 -5.27
N VAL A 114 -2.15 7.87 -5.87
CA VAL A 114 -3.37 7.55 -6.59
C VAL A 114 -3.00 7.29 -8.05
N CYS A 115 -3.41 6.15 -8.59
CA CYS A 115 -3.13 5.74 -9.96
C CYS A 115 -4.44 5.53 -10.73
N ARG A 116 -4.50 6.03 -11.96
CA ARG A 116 -5.55 5.70 -12.92
C ARG A 116 -4.98 4.78 -13.98
N TYR A 117 -5.68 3.70 -14.27
CA TYR A 117 -5.32 2.73 -15.30
C TYR A 117 -6.33 2.81 -16.44
N ALA A 118 -5.85 2.90 -17.68
CA ALA A 118 -6.71 2.77 -18.85
C ALA A 118 -7.11 1.30 -19.06
N PRO A 119 -8.33 1.00 -19.54
CA PRO A 119 -8.69 -0.33 -19.99
C PRO A 119 -7.72 -0.81 -21.07
N GLY A 120 -7.12 -1.99 -20.91
CA GLY A 120 -6.24 -2.61 -21.92
C GLY A 120 -4.73 -2.64 -21.59
N GLY A 121 -4.32 -2.32 -20.37
CA GLY A 121 -2.93 -2.49 -19.91
C GLY A 121 -2.49 -3.97 -19.91
N LEU A 122 -1.71 -4.35 -20.92
CA LEU A 122 -1.29 -5.70 -21.35
C LEU A 122 -2.41 -6.60 -21.92
N ARG A 123 -2.51 -6.65 -23.26
CA ARG A 123 -2.75 -7.92 -23.96
C ARG A 123 -1.37 -8.58 -24.13
N VAL A 124 -1.17 -9.75 -23.53
CA VAL A 124 -0.17 -10.71 -24.02
C VAL A 124 -0.78 -11.41 -25.21
#